data_AF-A0A7X8LCB4-F1
#
_entry.id   AF-A0A7X8LCB4-F1
#
_cell.length_a   1.000
_cell.length_b   1.000
_cell.length_c   1.000
_cell.angle_alpha   90.00
_cell.angle_beta   90.00
_cell.angle_gamma   90.00
#
_symmetry.space_group_name_H-M   'P 1'
#
loop_
_entity.id
_entity.type
_entity.pdbx_description
1 polymer ?
#
loop_
_entity_poly.entity_id
_entity_poly.type
_entity_poly.pdbx_seq_one_letter_code
_entity_poly.pdbx_strand_id
1 'polypeptide(L)' 'MEIQQFQRLKETFQKANVDEKIDIYISTPGLSQEQYKELLRVFPLEYLSKLEQAL' A
#
# COMPACT_ATOMS: atom_id res chain seq x y z
N MET A 1 10.75 5.09 -5.82
CA MET A 1 10.51 6.12 -4.79
C MET A 1 11.69 6.13 -3.83
N GLU A 2 12.11 7.31 -3.36
CA GLU A 2 13.17 7.43 -2.36
C GLU A 2 12.78 6.79 -1.02
N ILE A 3 13.76 6.23 -0.30
CA ILE A 3 13.53 5.48 0.94
C ILE A 3 12.76 6.30 2.00
N GLN A 4 13.08 7.58 2.13
CA GLN A 4 12.42 8.47 3.10
C GLN A 4 10.96 8.78 2.73
N GLN A 5 10.64 8.86 1.44
CA GLN A 5 9.26 9.02 0.98
C GLN A 5 8.46 7.75 1.23
N PHE A 6 9.05 6.59 0.93
CA PHE A 6 8.41 5.30 1.17
C PHE A 6 8.14 5.05 2.65
N GLN A 7 9.07 5.39 3.56
CA GLN A 7 8.84 5.23 5.00
C GLN A 7 7.65 6.04 5.50
N ARG A 8 7.53 7.31 5.08
CA ARG A 8 6.37 8.14 5.43
C ARG A 8 5.07 7.57 4.88
N LEU A 9 5.09 7.11 3.62
CA LEU A 9 3.95 6.45 3.01
C LEU A 9 3.57 5.18 3.77
N LYS A 10 4.54 4.36 4.16
CA LYS A 10 4.32 3.12 4.91
C LYS A 10 3.71 3.40 6.29
N GLU A 11 4.15 4.45 6.98
CA GLU A 11 3.54 4.88 8.24
C GLU A 11 2.09 5.31 8.05
N THR A 12 1.81 6.13 7.03
CA THR A 12 0.44 6.53 6.67
C THR A 12 -0.40 5.31 6.31
N PHE A 13 0.13 4.42 5.47
CA PHE A 13 -0.52 3.18 5.05
C PHE A 13 -0.86 2.31 6.25
N GLN A 14 0.03 2.17 7.24
CA GLN A 14 -0.25 1.38 8.43
C GLN A 14 -1.39 1.96 9.27
N LYS A 15 -1.46 3.29 9.40
CA LYS A 15 -2.50 4.01 10.17
C LYS A 15 -3.83 4.15 9.42
N ALA A 16 -3.80 4.06 8.09
CA ALA A 16 -4.96 4.19 7.23
C ALA A 16 -5.93 2.99 7.36
N ASN A 17 -7.19 3.22 7.02
CA ASN A 17 -8.21 2.17 6.93
C ASN A 17 -8.05 1.32 5.66
N VAL A 18 -8.80 0.23 5.53
CA VAL A 18 -8.70 -0.69 4.38
C VAL A 18 -8.90 0.03 3.05
N ASP A 19 -9.97 0.81 2.90
CA ASP A 19 -10.26 1.52 1.65
C ASP A 19 -9.18 2.55 1.33
N GLU A 20 -8.67 3.28 2.32
CA GLU A 20 -7.54 4.21 2.14
C GLU A 20 -6.23 3.50 1.82
N LYS A 21 -5.96 2.32 2.40
CA LYS A 21 -4.81 1.50 2.02
C LYS A 21 -4.90 1.10 0.54
N ILE A 22 -6.08 0.71 0.06
CA ILE A 22 -6.31 0.37 -1.35
C ILE A 22 -6.06 1.61 -2.22
N ASP A 23 -6.62 2.76 -1.85
CA ASP A 23 -6.41 4.02 -2.57
C ASP A 23 -4.94 4.42 -2.64
N ILE A 24 -4.21 4.38 -1.51
CA ILE A 24 -2.76 4.63 -1.47
C ILE A 24 -2.03 3.62 -2.36
N TYR A 25 -2.44 2.35 -2.38
CA TYR A 25 -1.79 1.32 -3.18
C TYR A 25 -1.92 1.57 -4.69
N ILE A 26 -3.12 1.94 -5.15
CA ILE A 26 -3.41 2.20 -6.58
C ILE A 26 -2.95 3.60 -7.01
N SER A 27 -3.06 4.59 -6.13
CA SER A 27 -2.80 6.00 -6.44
C SER A 27 -1.35 6.41 -6.21
N THR A 28 -0.50 5.54 -5.66
CA THR A 28 0.93 5.84 -5.49
C THR A 28 1.75 5.33 -6.66
N PRO A 29 2.13 6.20 -7.62
CA PRO A 29 3.07 5.84 -8.67
C PRO A 29 4.50 5.78 -8.12
N GLY A 30 5.36 5.02 -8.80
CA GLY A 30 6.80 5.03 -8.55
C GLY A 30 7.26 4.20 -7.34
N LEU A 31 6.41 3.34 -6.78
CA LEU A 31 6.81 2.29 -5.85
C LEU A 31 7.56 1.18 -6.61
N SER A 32 8.69 0.74 -6.07
CA SER A 32 9.41 -0.43 -6.60
C SER A 32 8.70 -1.72 -6.19
N GLN A 33 8.95 -2.82 -6.90
CA GLN A 33 8.34 -4.12 -6.60
C GLN A 33 8.57 -4.58 -5.14
N GLU A 34 9.74 -4.31 -4.57
CA GLU A 34 10.05 -4.62 -3.16
C GLU A 34 9.21 -3.78 -2.18
N GLN A 35 8.99 -2.50 -2.49
CA GLN A 35 8.18 -1.59 -1.68
C GLN A 35 6.70 -1.99 -1.71
N TYR A 36 6.19 -2.42 -2.88
CA TYR A 36 4.86 -3.00 -3.00
C TYR A 36 4.69 -4.27 -2.17
N LYS A 37 5.68 -5.16 -2.18
CA LYS A 37 5.67 -6.37 -1.35
C LYS A 37 5.65 -6.05 0.14
N GLU A 38 6.38 -5.02 0.56
CA GLU A 38 6.35 -4.55 1.95
C GLU A 38 4.98 -4.03 2.38
N LEU A 39 4.28 -3.27 1.52
CA LEU A 39 2.92 -2.80 1.81
C LEU A 39 1.92 -3.95 1.87
N LEU A 40 2.02 -4.92 0.95
CA LEU A 40 1.17 -6.12 0.95
C LEU A 40 1.33 -6.98 2.20
N ARG A 41 2.54 -7.05 2.79
CA ARG A 41 2.78 -7.81 4.03
C ARG A 41 2.03 -7.28 5.23
N VAL A 42 1.79 -5.97 5.29
CA VAL A 42 1.03 -5.32 6.37
C VAL A 42 -0.43 -5.10 5.98
N PHE A 43 -0.82 -5.49 4.77
CA PHE A 43 -2.19 -5.40 4.31
C PHE A 43 -2.99 -6.62 4.79
N PRO A 44 -4.18 -6.42 5.36
CA PRO A 44 -5.03 -7.53 5.81
C PRO A 44 -5.48 -8.40 4.63
N LEU A 45 -5.07 -9.67 4.64
CA LEU A 45 -5.31 -10.63 3.56
C LEU A 45 -6.80 -10.84 3.25
N GLU A 46 -7.69 -10.65 4.24
CA GLU A 46 -9.14 -10.75 4.06
C GLU A 46 -9.71 -9.74 3.05
N TYR A 47 -9.00 -8.62 2.82
CA TYR A 47 -9.38 -7.59 1.85
C TYR A 47 -8.55 -7.64 0.57
N LEU A 48 -7.71 -8.66 0.36
CA LEU A 48 -6.95 -8.81 -0.88
C LEU A 48 -7.87 -8.82 -2.10
N SER A 49 -8.99 -9.52 -2.01
CA SER A 49 -9.97 -9.56 -3.10
C SER A 49 -10.57 -8.18 -3.42
N LYS A 50 -10.69 -7.27 -2.44
CA LYS A 50 -11.09 -5.88 -2.71
C LYS A 50 -9.98 -5.11 -3.43
N LEU A 51 -8.73 -5.33 -3.03
CA LEU A 51 -7.58 -4.71 -3.68
C LEU A 51 -7.46 -5.18 -5.15
N GLU A 52 -7.66 -6.48 -5.40
CA GLU A 52 -7.69 -7.04 -6.76
C GLU A 52 -8.83 -6.51 -7.62
N GLN A 53 -10.01 -6.21 -7.04
CA GLN A 53 -11.13 -5.60 -7.76
C GLN A 53 -10.90 -4.12 -8.12
N ALA A 54 -10.01 -3.44 -7.40
CA ALA A 54 -9.69 -2.03 -7.61
C ALA A 54 -8.53 -1.81 -8.62
N LEU A 55 -7.80 -2.87 -8.96
CA LEU A 55 -6.73 -2.90 -9.97
C LEU A 55 -7.30 -3.17 -11.37
#